data_AF-A0A954EXD6-F1
#
_entry.id   AF-A0A954EXD6-F1
#
_cell.length_a   1.000
_cell.length_b   1.000
_cell.length_c   1.000
_cell.angle_alpha   90.00
_cell.angle_beta   90.00
_cell.angle_gamma   90.00
#
_symmetry.space_group_name_H-M   'P 1'
#
loop_
_entity.id
_entity.type
_entity.pdbx_description
1 polymer ?
#
loop_
_entity_poly.entity_id
_entity_poly.type
_entity_poly.pdbx_seq_one_letter_code
_entity_poly.pdbx_strand_id
1 'polypeptide(L)'
;MNRTMQISLLKILGYYLGGIWTAWGGRKRIEKKQLKNLRKLVAKARQDSPYFRRLYGSLPDTDEITLKDLPVTCKPQLMSEFDNWVTDRTLKLADLRKFMGDLSNIGSPFGHVAAYRTSGTSGEPAVIILTAADIEYIFGITLSRLNRAQLRLMPELNKFGANVTKRGRASKSRR
;
A
#
# COMPACT_ATOMS: atom_id res chain seq x y z
N MET A 1 4.61 -20.19 -11.23
CA MET A 1 3.40 -20.43 -10.39
C MET A 1 2.61 -19.14 -10.33
N ASN A 2 1.54 -19.03 -11.13
CA ASN A 2 0.71 -17.83 -11.28
C ASN A 2 -0.09 -17.57 -9.98
N ARG A 3 0.43 -16.74 -9.08
CA ARG A 3 -0.38 -16.24 -7.95
C ARG A 3 -1.22 -15.08 -8.47
N THR A 4 -2.49 -15.34 -8.77
CA THR A 4 -3.48 -14.28 -8.93
C THR A 4 -3.63 -13.54 -7.60
N MET A 5 -3.79 -12.22 -7.68
CA MET A 5 -3.99 -11.38 -6.51
C MET A 5 -5.40 -11.62 -5.95
N GLN A 6 -5.47 -12.24 -4.76
CA GLN A 6 -6.72 -12.59 -4.08
C GLN A 6 -6.86 -11.78 -2.79
N ILE A 7 -7.97 -11.08 -2.62
CA ILE A 7 -8.27 -10.26 -1.44
C ILE A 7 -9.15 -11.07 -0.47
N SER A 8 -8.77 -11.11 0.79
CA SER A 8 -9.50 -11.78 1.87
C SER A 8 -10.27 -10.79 2.75
N LEU A 9 -11.59 -10.86 2.70
CA LEU A 9 -12.46 -10.10 3.61
C LEU A 9 -12.23 -10.45 5.09
N LEU A 10 -11.88 -11.71 5.38
CA LEU A 10 -11.58 -12.14 6.75
C LEU A 10 -10.36 -11.41 7.30
N LYS A 11 -9.30 -11.25 6.50
CA LYS A 11 -8.11 -10.48 6.90
C LYS A 11 -8.43 -9.00 7.07
N ILE A 12 -9.22 -8.42 6.16
CA ILE A 12 -9.70 -7.03 6.29
C ILE A 12 -10.44 -6.83 7.61
N LEU A 13 -11.37 -7.73 7.95
CA LEU A 13 -12.12 -7.69 9.20
C LEU A 13 -11.18 -7.81 10.42
N GLY A 14 -10.18 -8.70 10.35
CA GLY A 14 -9.15 -8.82 11.37
C GLY A 14 -8.35 -7.54 11.58
N TYR A 15 -7.92 -6.87 10.50
CA TYR A 15 -7.23 -5.58 10.58
C TYR A 15 -8.13 -4.46 11.10
N TYR A 16 -9.41 -4.46 10.71
CA TYR A 16 -10.41 -3.52 11.21
C TYR A 16 -10.61 -3.63 12.73
N LEU A 17 -10.91 -4.84 13.23
CA LEU A 17 -11.07 -5.08 14.66
C LEU A 17 -9.78 -4.81 15.43
N GLY A 18 -8.63 -5.21 14.89
CA GLY A 18 -7.33 -4.92 15.45
C GLY A 18 -7.02 -3.42 15.51
N GLY A 19 -7.45 -2.65 14.52
CA GLY A 19 -7.34 -1.19 14.47
C GLY A 19 -8.17 -0.53 15.57
N ILE A 20 -9.45 -0.93 15.71
CA ILE A 20 -10.34 -0.46 16.79
C ILE A 20 -9.74 -0.78 18.16
N TRP A 21 -9.34 -2.03 18.38
CA TRP A 21 -8.74 -2.46 19.63
C TRP A 21 -7.45 -1.70 19.96
N THR A 22 -6.63 -1.41 18.95
CA THR A 22 -5.41 -0.61 19.11
C THR A 22 -5.76 0.83 19.52
N ALA A 23 -6.74 1.44 18.84
CA ALA A 23 -7.17 2.80 19.12
C ALA A 23 -7.79 2.96 20.52
N TRP A 24 -8.61 2.01 20.96
CA TRP A 24 -9.20 2.01 22.31
C TRP A 24 -8.15 1.94 23.43
N GLY A 25 -6.99 1.35 23.17
CA GLY A 25 -5.89 1.36 24.14
C GLY A 25 -5.14 2.70 24.24
N GLY A 26 -5.57 3.73 23.50
CA GLY A 26 -4.98 5.05 23.52
C GLY A 26 -3.55 5.11 22.98
N ARG A 27 -2.89 6.25 23.21
CA ARG A 27 -1.57 6.57 22.65
C ARG A 27 -0.51 5.50 22.93
N LYS A 28 -0.42 5.01 24.17
CA LYS A 28 0.57 3.98 24.56
C LYS A 28 0.46 2.69 23.75
N ARG A 29 -0.76 2.23 23.45
CA ARG A 29 -0.97 1.01 22.64
C ARG A 29 -0.63 1.25 21.18
N ILE A 30 -0.99 2.42 20.65
CA ILE A 30 -0.64 2.84 19.29
C ILE A 30 0.88 2.87 19.12
N GLU A 31 1.60 3.51 20.04
CA GLU A 31 3.07 3.60 20.00
C GLU A 31 3.73 2.22 20.07
N LYS A 32 3.27 1.34 20.97
CA LYS A 32 3.76 -0.05 21.05
C LYS A 32 3.53 -0.82 19.75
N LYS A 33 2.37 -0.63 19.10
CA LYS A 33 2.05 -1.26 17.82
C LYS A 33 2.89 -0.69 16.67
N GLN A 34 3.09 0.63 16.63
CA GLN A 34 3.95 1.30 15.66
C GLN A 34 5.39 0.82 15.76
N LEU A 35 5.97 0.79 16.97
CA LEU A 35 7.33 0.31 17.19
C LEU A 35 7.49 -1.16 16.78
N LYS A 36 6.54 -2.02 17.18
CA LYS A 36 6.53 -3.44 16.76
C LYS A 36 6.49 -3.59 15.23
N ASN A 37 5.65 -2.81 14.54
CA ASN A 37 5.54 -2.87 13.10
C ASN A 37 6.80 -2.31 12.41
N LEU A 38 7.36 -1.21 12.92
CA LEU A 38 8.61 -0.62 12.44
C LEU A 38 9.73 -1.65 12.43
N ARG A 39 9.98 -2.30 13.56
CA ARG A 39 11.05 -3.30 13.70
C ARG A 39 10.86 -4.47 12.73
N LYS A 40 9.62 -4.94 12.54
CA LYS A 40 9.32 -5.96 11.52
C LYS A 40 9.64 -5.51 10.10
N LEU A 41 9.32 -4.27 9.76
CA LEU A 41 9.62 -3.71 8.43
C LEU A 41 11.12 -3.54 8.21
N VAL A 42 11.86 -3.06 9.21
CA VAL A 42 13.33 -2.94 9.14
C VAL A 42 13.97 -4.32 9.01
N ALA A 43 13.53 -5.33 9.77
CA ALA A 43 14.04 -6.70 9.64
C ALA A 43 13.86 -7.23 8.21
N LYS A 44 12.64 -7.10 7.67
CA LYS A 44 12.32 -7.54 6.30
C LYS A 44 13.15 -6.79 5.25
N ALA A 45 13.34 -5.48 5.43
CA ALA A 45 14.16 -4.67 4.53
C ALA A 45 15.63 -5.10 4.57
N ARG A 46 16.24 -5.26 5.75
CA ARG A 46 17.61 -5.77 5.89
C ARG A 46 17.79 -7.15 5.25
N GLN A 47 16.80 -8.02 5.42
CA GLN A 47 16.85 -9.39 4.92
C GLN A 47 16.72 -9.46 3.39
N ASP A 48 15.77 -8.75 2.78
CA ASP A 48 15.38 -9.02 1.38
C ASP A 48 15.68 -7.89 0.41
N SER A 49 16.10 -6.73 0.91
CA SER A 49 16.43 -5.56 0.08
C SER A 49 17.93 -5.27 0.12
N PRO A 50 18.68 -5.54 -0.96
CA PRO A 50 20.12 -5.21 -1.04
C PRO A 50 20.43 -3.74 -0.72
N TYR A 51 19.60 -2.81 -1.18
CA TYR A 51 19.77 -1.38 -0.89
C TYR A 51 19.61 -1.09 0.61
N PHE A 52 18.51 -1.54 1.23
CA PHE A 52 18.26 -1.28 2.65
C PHE A 52 19.20 -2.08 3.57
N ARG A 53 19.69 -3.25 3.13
CA ARG A 53 20.74 -3.98 3.84
C ARG A 53 22.01 -3.15 3.97
N ARG A 54 22.44 -2.48 2.89
CA ARG A 54 23.60 -1.56 2.93
C ARG A 54 23.28 -0.32 3.74
N LEU A 55 22.14 0.33 3.48
CA LEU A 55 21.74 1.58 4.13
C LEU A 55 21.56 1.43 5.64
N TYR A 56 21.07 0.28 6.10
CA TYR A 56 20.84 0.00 7.52
C TYR A 56 21.97 -0.82 8.15
N GLY A 57 23.09 -1.02 7.45
CA GLY A 57 24.17 -1.91 7.88
C GLY A 57 24.90 -1.43 9.14
N SER A 58 24.96 -0.12 9.37
CA SER A 58 25.59 0.49 10.56
C SER A 58 24.59 0.91 11.64
N LEU A 59 23.29 0.65 11.44
CA LEU A 59 22.27 0.99 12.42
C LEU A 59 22.19 -0.07 13.54
N PRO A 60 21.67 0.27 14.73
CA PRO A 60 21.49 -0.69 15.81
C PRO A 60 20.71 -1.95 15.42
N ASP A 61 20.76 -2.95 16.29
CA ASP A 61 19.97 -4.16 16.10
C ASP A 61 18.48 -3.84 15.97
N THR A 62 17.79 -4.68 15.20
CA THR A 62 16.39 -4.42 14.84
C THR A 62 15.47 -4.37 16.07
N ASP A 63 15.84 -5.02 17.16
CA ASP A 63 15.09 -4.99 18.43
C ASP A 63 15.32 -3.73 19.26
N GLU A 64 16.28 -2.90 18.89
CA GLU A 64 16.59 -1.64 19.57
C GLU A 64 16.16 -0.43 18.73
N ILE A 65 16.13 -0.59 17.41
CA ILE A 65 15.87 0.49 16.46
C ILE A 65 14.56 1.24 16.73
N THR A 66 14.65 2.56 16.57
CA THR A 66 13.56 3.53 16.61
C THR A 66 13.43 4.24 15.26
N LEU A 67 12.34 5.00 15.08
CA LEU A 67 12.12 5.73 13.81
C LEU A 67 13.21 6.80 13.57
N LYS A 68 13.79 7.35 14.64
CA LYS A 68 14.79 8.43 14.56
C LYS A 68 16.14 7.94 14.07
N ASP A 69 16.42 6.64 14.21
CA ASP A 69 17.68 6.05 13.77
C ASP A 69 17.71 5.83 12.25
N LEU A 70 16.54 5.84 11.59
CA LEU A 70 16.45 5.56 10.16
C LEU A 70 16.89 6.80 9.34
N PRO A 71 17.84 6.65 8.41
CA PRO A 71 18.22 7.73 7.52
C PRO A 71 17.06 8.12 6.62
N VAL A 72 16.91 9.42 6.37
CA VAL A 72 15.94 9.95 5.41
C VAL A 72 16.34 9.49 4.01
N THR A 73 15.37 8.97 3.25
CA THR A 73 15.56 8.59 1.84
C THR A 73 14.84 9.56 0.92
N CYS A 74 15.33 9.72 -0.31
CA CYS A 74 14.68 10.55 -1.31
C CYS A 74 14.17 9.72 -2.49
N LYS A 75 13.05 10.16 -3.06
CA LYS A 75 12.35 9.46 -4.14
C LYS A 75 13.24 9.22 -5.37
N PRO A 76 14.03 10.19 -5.90
CA PRO A 76 14.86 9.95 -7.08
C PRO A 76 15.87 8.82 -6.88
N GLN A 77 16.55 8.79 -5.73
CA GLN A 77 17.52 7.75 -5.38
C GLN A 77 16.85 6.37 -5.24
N LEU A 78 15.67 6.31 -4.62
CA LEU A 78 14.93 5.05 -4.57
C LEU A 78 14.49 4.62 -5.97
N MET A 79 14.06 5.52 -6.85
CA MET A 79 13.70 5.13 -8.21
C MET A 79 14.90 4.64 -9.03
N SER A 80 16.09 5.23 -8.88
CA SER A 80 17.31 4.74 -9.53
C SER A 80 17.76 3.38 -8.99
N GLU A 81 17.49 3.09 -7.71
CA GLU A 81 17.80 1.83 -7.04
C GLU A 81 16.59 0.89 -6.94
N PHE A 82 15.55 1.07 -7.76
CA PHE A 82 14.29 0.33 -7.62
C PHE A 82 14.49 -1.18 -7.54
N ASP A 83 15.22 -1.69 -8.52
CA ASP A 83 15.54 -3.09 -8.63
C ASP A 83 16.45 -3.57 -7.50
N ASN A 84 16.93 -2.72 -6.59
CA ASN A 84 17.76 -3.06 -5.42
C ASN A 84 17.06 -2.77 -4.08
N TRP A 85 16.09 -1.86 -4.02
CA TRP A 85 15.38 -1.58 -2.78
C TRP A 85 14.10 -2.39 -2.61
N VAL A 86 13.46 -2.82 -3.70
CA VAL A 86 12.28 -3.68 -3.63
C VAL A 86 12.67 -5.05 -3.06
N THR A 87 11.89 -5.50 -2.07
CA THR A 87 12.10 -6.76 -1.35
C THR A 87 11.68 -7.99 -2.16
N ASP A 88 10.72 -7.85 -3.07
CA ASP A 88 10.40 -8.88 -4.06
C ASP A 88 11.28 -8.72 -5.30
N ARG A 89 12.33 -9.55 -5.37
CA ARG A 89 13.36 -9.48 -6.42
C ARG A 89 12.86 -9.88 -7.81
N THR A 90 11.68 -10.48 -7.89
CA THR A 90 11.03 -10.85 -9.16
C THR A 90 10.41 -9.65 -9.87
N LEU A 91 10.20 -8.55 -9.15
CA LEU A 91 9.66 -7.32 -9.70
C LEU A 91 10.78 -6.44 -10.23
N LYS A 92 10.71 -6.10 -11.52
CA LYS A 92 11.66 -5.21 -12.20
C LYS A 92 10.98 -3.93 -12.65
N LEU A 93 11.66 -2.80 -12.48
CA LEU A 93 11.11 -1.49 -12.85
C LEU A 93 10.73 -1.41 -14.32
N ALA A 94 11.56 -1.99 -15.20
CA ALA A 94 11.32 -2.01 -16.64
C ALA A 94 10.02 -2.75 -16.99
N ASP A 95 9.81 -3.93 -16.42
CA ASP A 95 8.61 -4.74 -16.68
C ASP A 95 7.34 -4.07 -16.16
N LEU A 96 7.41 -3.48 -14.97
CA LEU A 96 6.30 -2.71 -14.39
C LEU A 96 5.95 -1.49 -15.23
N ARG A 97 6.97 -0.76 -15.75
CA ARG A 97 6.75 0.38 -16.64
C ARG A 97 6.09 -0.05 -17.94
N LYS A 98 6.53 -1.16 -18.53
CA LYS A 98 5.93 -1.73 -19.74
C LYS A 98 4.47 -2.12 -19.50
N PHE A 99 4.20 -2.83 -18.41
CA PHE A 99 2.84 -3.23 -18.01
C PHE A 99 1.90 -2.03 -17.85
N MET A 100 2.33 -1.01 -17.11
CA MET A 100 1.52 0.19 -16.87
C MET A 100 1.41 1.11 -18.09
N GLY A 101 2.23 0.91 -19.12
CA GLY A 101 2.16 1.66 -20.38
C GLY A 101 1.06 1.17 -21.32
N ASP A 102 0.55 -0.03 -21.10
CA ASP A 102 -0.49 -0.65 -21.90
C ASP A 102 -1.86 -0.47 -21.23
N LEU A 103 -2.77 0.23 -21.92
CA LEU A 103 -4.11 0.56 -21.42
C LEU A 103 -5.01 -0.67 -21.21
N SER A 104 -4.71 -1.80 -21.86
CA SER A 104 -5.45 -3.04 -21.66
C SER A 104 -5.22 -3.65 -20.27
N ASN A 105 -4.13 -3.24 -19.60
CA ASN A 105 -3.79 -3.69 -18.24
C ASN A 105 -4.45 -2.86 -17.14
N ILE A 106 -5.25 -1.84 -17.46
CA ILE A 106 -5.94 -1.02 -16.46
C ILE A 106 -6.84 -1.91 -15.59
N GLY A 107 -6.67 -1.79 -14.27
CA GLY A 107 -7.42 -2.57 -13.29
C GLY A 107 -6.97 -4.03 -13.14
N SER A 108 -5.96 -4.46 -13.90
CA SER A 108 -5.39 -5.80 -13.80
C SER A 108 -4.13 -5.81 -12.93
N PRO A 109 -3.86 -6.88 -12.17
CA PRO A 109 -2.62 -7.02 -11.41
C PRO A 109 -1.44 -7.39 -12.31
N PHE A 110 -0.24 -6.94 -11.95
CA PHE A 110 1.01 -7.46 -12.48
C PHE A 110 1.42 -8.70 -11.66
N GLY A 111 1.08 -9.89 -12.16
CA GLY A 111 1.26 -11.13 -11.41
C GLY A 111 0.44 -11.12 -10.11
N HIS A 112 1.13 -11.04 -8.96
CA HIS A 112 0.55 -11.04 -7.62
C HIS A 112 0.43 -9.66 -6.97
N VAL A 113 0.72 -8.58 -7.70
CA VAL A 113 0.71 -7.22 -7.16
C VAL A 113 -0.08 -6.25 -8.01
N ALA A 114 -0.66 -5.22 -7.39
CA ALA A 114 -1.13 -4.04 -8.07
C ALA A 114 0.03 -3.05 -8.22
N ALA A 115 0.21 -2.49 -9.41
CA ALA A 115 1.24 -1.50 -9.70
C ALA A 115 0.59 -0.21 -10.21
N TYR A 116 1.04 0.94 -9.71
CA TYR A 116 0.58 2.24 -10.18
C TYR A 116 1.68 3.29 -10.11
N ARG A 117 1.49 4.37 -10.87
CA ARG A 117 2.38 5.53 -10.91
C ARG A 117 1.77 6.69 -10.16
N THR A 118 2.58 7.40 -9.39
CA THR A 118 2.17 8.69 -8.82
C THR A 118 2.12 9.75 -9.93
N SER A 119 1.27 10.76 -9.78
CA SER A 119 1.11 11.84 -10.79
C SER A 119 2.38 12.67 -11.03
N GLY A 120 3.39 12.54 -10.16
CA GLY A 120 4.77 12.98 -10.43
C GLY A 120 4.93 14.49 -10.62
N THR A 121 4.80 15.28 -9.56
CA THR A 121 5.11 16.74 -9.59
C THR A 121 6.61 17.05 -9.67
N SER A 122 7.47 16.04 -9.68
CA SER A 122 8.94 16.12 -9.52
C SER A 122 9.69 15.41 -10.67
N GLY A 123 9.14 15.44 -11.89
CA GLY A 123 9.78 14.95 -13.12
C GLY A 123 9.69 13.44 -13.36
N GLU A 124 9.91 12.61 -12.34
CA GLU A 124 9.82 11.14 -12.46
C GLU A 124 8.69 10.56 -11.57
N PRO A 125 7.62 10.01 -12.16
CA PRO A 125 6.59 9.27 -11.43
C PRO A 125 7.17 8.11 -10.61
N ALA A 126 6.84 8.05 -9.32
CA ALA A 126 7.20 6.89 -8.50
C ALA A 126 6.35 5.69 -8.92
N VAL A 127 6.96 4.52 -9.04
CA VAL A 127 6.25 3.25 -9.20
C VAL A 127 5.99 2.69 -7.81
N ILE A 128 4.72 2.52 -7.48
CA ILE A 128 4.27 1.97 -6.21
C ILE A 128 3.66 0.61 -6.45
N ILE A 129 3.99 -0.33 -5.57
CA ILE A 129 3.52 -1.72 -5.60
C ILE A 129 2.69 -1.97 -4.35
N LEU A 130 1.52 -2.59 -4.52
CA LEU A 130 0.71 -3.08 -3.42
C LEU A 130 0.42 -4.57 -3.60
N THR A 131 0.74 -5.36 -2.59
CA THR A 131 0.29 -6.75 -2.50
C THR A 131 -1.18 -6.80 -2.05
N ALA A 132 -1.82 -7.96 -2.20
CA ALA A 132 -3.14 -8.19 -1.60
C ALA A 132 -3.15 -7.90 -0.09
N ALA A 133 -2.09 -8.27 0.63
CA ALA A 133 -1.99 -8.04 2.07
C ALA A 133 -1.91 -6.55 2.43
N ASP A 134 -1.23 -5.75 1.60
CA ASP A 134 -1.15 -4.29 1.80
C ASP A 134 -2.53 -3.65 1.61
N ILE A 135 -3.26 -4.06 0.56
CA ILE A 135 -4.62 -3.61 0.31
C ILE A 135 -5.54 -3.99 1.47
N GLU A 136 -5.53 -5.26 1.89
CA GLU A 136 -6.33 -5.74 3.02
C GLU A 136 -6.06 -4.93 4.29
N TYR A 137 -4.80 -4.65 4.58
CA TYR A 137 -4.37 -3.84 5.72
C TYR A 137 -4.86 -2.39 5.63
N ILE A 138 -4.63 -1.73 4.49
CA ILE A 138 -5.05 -0.34 4.25
C ILE A 138 -6.56 -0.21 4.39
N PHE A 139 -7.34 -1.10 3.79
CA PHE A 139 -8.80 -1.10 3.90
C PHE A 139 -9.26 -1.32 5.34
N GLY A 140 -8.75 -2.35 6.03
CA GLY A 140 -9.14 -2.64 7.41
C GLY A 140 -8.83 -1.48 8.37
N ILE A 141 -7.63 -0.89 8.28
CA ILE A 141 -7.25 0.26 9.09
C ILE A 141 -8.06 1.51 8.72
N THR A 142 -8.33 1.76 7.44
CA THR A 142 -9.15 2.90 7.02
C THR A 142 -10.57 2.80 7.59
N LEU A 143 -11.19 1.61 7.53
CA LEU A 143 -12.49 1.36 8.16
C LEU A 143 -12.44 1.61 9.68
N SER A 144 -11.34 1.25 10.35
CA SER A 144 -11.21 1.45 11.80
C SER A 144 -11.14 2.93 12.22
N ARG A 145 -10.84 3.82 11.26
CA ARG A 145 -10.74 5.27 11.47
C ARG A 145 -12.04 6.01 11.10
N LEU A 146 -13.01 5.33 10.50
CA LEU A 146 -14.30 5.94 10.18
C LEU A 146 -15.05 6.25 11.48
N ASN A 147 -15.53 7.48 11.59
CA ASN A 147 -16.41 7.85 12.70
C ASN A 147 -17.87 7.42 12.39
N ARG A 148 -18.72 7.40 13.42
CA ARG A 148 -20.15 7.05 13.28
C ARG A 148 -20.89 7.91 12.25
N ALA A 149 -20.48 9.17 12.06
CA ALA A 149 -21.09 10.06 11.08
C ALA A 149 -20.75 9.65 9.63
N GLN A 150 -19.51 9.26 9.37
CA GLN A 150 -19.07 8.75 8.06
C GLN A 150 -19.74 7.41 7.74
N LEU A 151 -19.90 6.53 8.72
CA LEU A 151 -20.64 5.27 8.55
C LEU A 151 -22.12 5.49 8.21
N ARG A 152 -22.76 6.52 8.79
CA ARG A 152 -24.16 6.89 8.49
C ARG A 152 -24.36 7.42 7.06
N LEU A 153 -23.31 7.94 6.42
CA LEU A 153 -23.36 8.48 5.05
C LEU A 153 -23.11 7.43 3.96
N MET A 154 -22.60 6.24 4.30
CA MET A 154 -22.33 5.17 3.33
C MET A 154 -23.56 4.72 2.51
N PRO A 155 -24.78 4.59 3.08
CA PRO A 155 -25.98 4.26 2.30
C PRO A 155 -26.33 5.32 1.24
N GLU A 156 -26.07 6.60 1.53
CA GLU A 156 -26.36 7.72 0.63
C GLU A 156 -25.33 7.83 -0.51
N LEU A 157 -24.07 7.49 -0.25
CA LEU A 157 -23.04 7.39 -1.28
C LEU A 157 -23.33 6.27 -2.30
N ASN A 158 -23.89 5.14 -1.85
CA ASN A 158 -24.35 4.07 -2.75
C ASN A 158 -25.49 4.54 -3.66
N LYS A 159 -26.44 5.33 -3.16
CA LYS A 159 -27.49 5.95 -3.98
C LYS A 159 -26.92 6.94 -5.00
N PHE A 160 -25.91 7.72 -4.61
CA PHE A 160 -25.22 8.66 -5.50
C PHE A 160 -24.47 7.92 -6.63
N GLY A 161 -23.70 6.88 -6.31
CA GLY A 161 -22.99 6.06 -7.29
C GLY A 161 -23.92 5.34 -8.27
N ALA A 162 -25.07 4.84 -7.80
CA ALA A 162 -26.11 4.26 -8.64
C ALA A 162 -26.71 5.28 -9.64
N ASN A 163 -26.88 6.55 -9.21
CA ASN A 163 -27.39 7.62 -10.06
C ASN A 163 -26.37 8.11 -11.10
N VAL A 164 -25.08 8.15 -10.77
CA VAL A 164 -24.00 8.47 -11.74
C VAL A 164 -23.90 7.39 -12.81
N THR A 165 -24.04 6.12 -12.44
CA THR A 165 -24.03 4.99 -13.40
C THR A 165 -25.23 5.04 -14.35
N LYS A 166 -26.42 5.42 -13.85
CA LYS A 166 -27.61 5.65 -14.69
C LYS A 166 -27.43 6.83 -15.66
N ARG A 167 -26.81 7.94 -15.23
CA ARG A 167 -26.51 9.08 -16.13
C ARG A 167 -25.44 8.74 -17.17
N GLY A 168 -24.42 7.96 -16.82
CA GLY A 168 -23.40 7.50 -17.78
C GLY A 168 -23.97 6.64 -18.90
N ARG A 169 -24.95 5.77 -18.59
CA ARG A 169 -25.61 4.89 -19.56
C ARG A 169 -26.57 5.65 -20.51
N ALA A 170 -27.13 6.78 -20.07
CA ALA A 170 -28.02 7.61 -20.89
C ALA A 170 -27.28 8.46 -21.96
N SER A 171 -25.95 8.60 -21.87
CA SER A 171 -25.17 9.38 -22.86
C SER A 171 -24.64 8.56 -24.06
N LYS A 172 -24.80 7.23 -24.03
CA LYS A 172 -24.30 6.32 -25.09
C LYS A 172 -25.33 5.90 -26.15
N SER A 173 -26.53 6.49 -26.18
CA SER A 173 -27.57 6.16 -27.18
C SER A 173 -27.92 7.28 -28.16
N ARG A 174 -27.04 8.28 -28.31
CA ARG A 174 -27.13 9.28 -29.40
C ARG A 174 -25.74 9.54 -29.97
N ARG A 175 -25.34 8.71 -30.92
CA ARG A 175 -24.54 9.05 -32.10
C ARG A 175 -24.54 7.85 -33.03
#